data_AF-B0YAV3-F1
#
_entry.id   AF-B0YAV3-F1
#
_cell.length_a   1.000
_cell.length_b   1.000
_cell.length_c   1.000
_cell.angle_alpha   90.00
_cell.angle_beta   90.00
_cell.angle_gamma   90.00
#
_symmetry.space_group_name_H-M   'P 1'
#
loop_
_entity.id
_entity.type
_entity.pdbx_description
1 polymer ?
#
loop_
_entity_poly.entity_id
_entity_poly.type
_entity_poly.pdbx_seq_one_letter_code
_entity_poly.pdbx_strand_id
1 'polypeptide(L)'
;MDGEMTASPPDISACDTSAVDEQTGQSGQSQAPIPKDIAYHTLTTALLFPDIDQYQHWHHVAPMLAKMLVDGKYSIHQQYEYLCLFAQLVAPVLGPYPSPGRDVYRCTLGGNMTVELSQNFQRSGSTTRIAFEPVRYQASVGHDRFNRTSVNAFFSQLQLLVKSVNIELHHLLSEHLTLTAKDERNLNEEQLTKYLTNFQVKTQYVVALDLRKTGIVAKEYFFPGIKCAATGQTGSNACFGAIRAVDKDGHLDSLCQLIEAHFQQSKIDAAFLCCDLVDPAHTRFKVYIADPLVTLARAEEHWTLGGRLTDEDTAVGLEIIRGLWSELGIIQGPLEPSAMMEKGLLPIMLNYEMKAGQRLPKPKLYMPLTGIPETKIARIMTAFFQRHDMPEQAEVFMENLQAYYEGKNLEEATRYQAWLSFAYTKEKGPYLSIYYFWPE
;
A
#
# COMPACT_ATOMS: atom_id res chain seq x y z
N MET A 1 -25.65 -55.80 -69.21
CA MET A 1 -24.59 -55.08 -68.48
C MET A 1 -25.19 -53.76 -67.99
N ASP A 2 -26.25 -53.77 -67.18
CA ASP A 2 -26.33 -54.23 -65.77
C ASP A 2 -25.45 -53.31 -64.93
N GLY A 3 -25.93 -52.42 -64.05
CA GLY A 3 -27.11 -52.45 -63.16
C GLY A 3 -26.58 -52.44 -61.71
N GLU A 4 -27.12 -51.74 -60.70
CA GLU A 4 -28.34 -50.93 -60.48
C GLU A 4 -27.96 -49.79 -59.49
N MET A 5 -28.51 -48.56 -59.53
CA MET A 5 -29.71 -48.10 -58.81
C MET A 5 -30.00 -48.79 -57.47
N THR A 6 -29.78 -48.16 -56.30
CA THR A 6 -30.79 -47.45 -55.46
C THR A 6 -30.14 -47.05 -54.11
N ALA A 7 -30.61 -46.15 -53.23
CA ALA A 7 -31.65 -45.10 -53.24
C ALA A 7 -31.26 -44.00 -52.19
N SER A 8 -32.21 -43.40 -51.44
CA SER A 8 -31.97 -42.48 -50.28
C SER A 8 -33.10 -42.65 -49.22
N PRO A 9 -33.15 -41.91 -48.09
CA PRO A 9 -33.42 -42.44 -46.74
C PRO A 9 -34.91 -42.57 -46.36
N PRO A 10 -35.24 -43.03 -45.14
CA PRO A 10 -35.62 -42.02 -44.12
C PRO A 10 -35.35 -42.36 -42.62
N ASP A 11 -35.54 -41.30 -41.81
CA ASP A 11 -36.10 -41.23 -40.46
C ASP A 11 -35.38 -41.65 -39.16
N ILE A 12 -35.72 -40.83 -38.16
CA ILE A 12 -35.38 -40.85 -36.74
C ILE A 12 -36.36 -41.78 -36.01
N SER A 13 -35.87 -42.59 -35.06
CA SER A 13 -36.72 -43.10 -33.97
C SER A 13 -35.98 -43.03 -32.64
N ALA A 14 -36.75 -42.74 -31.59
CA ALA A 14 -36.27 -42.57 -30.23
C ALA A 14 -36.31 -43.89 -29.43
N CYS A 15 -35.80 -43.80 -28.19
CA CYS A 15 -35.81 -44.82 -27.15
C CYS A 15 -35.03 -46.10 -27.48
N ASP A 16 -33.87 -46.24 -26.85
CA ASP A 16 -33.59 -47.50 -26.15
C ASP A 16 -33.38 -47.23 -24.65
N THR A 17 -33.92 -48.13 -23.85
CA THR A 17 -34.18 -47.93 -22.41
C THR A 17 -32.94 -48.12 -21.55
N SER A 18 -32.94 -47.44 -20.40
CA SER A 18 -32.00 -47.63 -19.29
C SER A 18 -31.89 -49.10 -18.87
N ALA A 19 -30.76 -49.73 -19.16
CA ALA A 19 -30.30 -50.91 -18.42
C ALA A 19 -29.78 -50.44 -17.05
N VAL A 20 -30.42 -50.89 -15.98
CA VAL A 20 -30.03 -50.60 -14.60
C VAL A 20 -29.04 -51.67 -14.14
N ASP A 21 -27.75 -51.37 -14.18
CA ASP A 21 -26.75 -52.15 -13.44
C ASP A 21 -26.75 -51.70 -11.97
N GLU A 22 -27.49 -52.44 -11.13
CA GLU A 22 -27.36 -52.33 -9.68
C GLU A 22 -26.04 -52.94 -9.21
N GLN A 23 -24.97 -52.13 -9.09
CA GLN A 23 -24.09 -52.16 -7.90
C GLN A 23 -23.02 -51.05 -7.89
N THR A 24 -23.00 -50.31 -6.77
CA THR A 24 -21.87 -49.51 -6.23
C THR A 24 -21.23 -48.44 -7.13
N GLY A 25 -21.43 -47.16 -6.78
CA GLY A 25 -20.54 -46.08 -7.21
C GLY A 25 -21.23 -44.72 -7.28
N GLN A 26 -20.91 -43.82 -6.35
CA GLN A 26 -21.39 -42.44 -6.33
C GLN A 26 -21.09 -41.74 -7.67
N SER A 27 -22.11 -41.23 -8.37
CA SER A 27 -21.95 -40.27 -9.49
C SER A 27 -21.56 -38.87 -8.98
N GLY A 28 -20.45 -38.80 -8.26
CA GLY A 28 -19.85 -37.56 -7.82
C GLY A 28 -19.15 -36.85 -8.96
N GLN A 29 -19.88 -36.04 -9.74
CA GLN A 29 -19.24 -34.96 -10.49
C GLN A 29 -18.68 -33.96 -9.48
N SER A 30 -17.40 -34.15 -9.12
CA SER A 30 -16.67 -33.21 -8.29
C SER A 30 -16.62 -31.87 -9.02
N GLN A 31 -17.45 -30.91 -8.58
CA GLN A 31 -17.36 -29.54 -9.06
C GLN A 31 -15.95 -29.03 -8.73
N ALA A 32 -15.25 -28.53 -9.74
CA ALA A 32 -13.94 -27.92 -9.54
C ALA A 32 -14.07 -26.82 -8.46
N PRO A 33 -13.19 -26.77 -7.45
CA PRO A 33 -13.32 -25.84 -6.34
C PRO A 33 -13.31 -24.40 -6.86
N ILE A 34 -14.23 -23.59 -6.36
CA ILE A 34 -14.35 -22.18 -6.74
C ILE A 34 -13.07 -21.45 -6.28
N PRO A 35 -12.32 -20.80 -7.18
CA PRO A 35 -11.06 -20.15 -6.83
C PRO A 35 -11.30 -18.90 -5.96
N LYS A 36 -10.32 -18.58 -5.10
CA LYS A 36 -10.40 -17.51 -4.11
C LYS A 36 -10.57 -16.12 -4.72
N ASP A 37 -10.12 -15.92 -5.96
CA ASP A 37 -10.23 -14.73 -6.79
C ASP A 37 -11.37 -14.81 -7.85
N ILE A 38 -12.40 -15.63 -7.62
CA ILE A 38 -13.56 -15.76 -8.54
C ILE A 38 -14.19 -14.41 -8.95
N ALA A 39 -14.18 -13.41 -8.07
CA ALA A 39 -14.67 -12.06 -8.39
C ALA A 39 -13.80 -11.34 -9.44
N TYR A 40 -12.48 -11.54 -9.43
CA TYR A 40 -11.57 -11.06 -10.49
C TYR A 40 -11.83 -11.79 -11.81
N HIS A 41 -11.98 -13.12 -11.78
CA HIS A 41 -12.31 -13.89 -12.99
C HIS A 41 -13.65 -13.47 -13.60
N THR A 42 -14.65 -13.19 -12.77
CA THR A 42 -15.99 -12.75 -13.21
C THR A 42 -15.98 -11.32 -13.75
N LEU A 43 -15.25 -10.39 -13.11
CA LEU A 43 -15.11 -9.03 -13.64
C LEU A 43 -14.29 -8.99 -14.93
N THR A 44 -13.31 -9.88 -15.10
CA THR A 44 -12.51 -10.00 -16.33
C THR A 44 -13.35 -10.30 -17.57
N THR A 45 -14.48 -11.01 -17.44
CA THR A 45 -15.37 -11.29 -18.58
C THR A 45 -16.39 -10.18 -18.86
N ALA A 46 -16.49 -9.17 -17.97
CA ALA A 46 -17.47 -8.09 -18.04
C ALA A 46 -16.85 -6.69 -18.25
N LEU A 47 -15.57 -6.50 -17.91
CA LEU A 47 -14.84 -5.24 -18.07
C LEU A 47 -14.16 -5.17 -19.44
N LEU A 48 -14.43 -4.09 -20.18
CA LEU A 48 -13.74 -3.79 -21.43
C LEU A 48 -12.75 -2.64 -21.20
N PHE A 49 -11.46 -2.96 -21.12
CA PHE A 49 -10.40 -1.96 -20.93
C PHE A 49 -10.14 -1.18 -22.22
N PRO A 50 -9.99 0.16 -22.16
CA PRO A 50 -9.82 1.01 -23.34
C PRO A 50 -8.40 0.98 -23.92
N ASP A 51 -7.42 0.52 -23.14
CA ASP A 51 -6.01 0.42 -23.54
C ASP A 51 -5.30 -0.78 -22.87
N ILE A 52 -4.14 -1.14 -23.41
CA ILE A 52 -3.34 -2.29 -22.97
C ILE A 52 -2.71 -2.08 -21.60
N ASP A 53 -2.38 -0.85 -21.23
CA ASP A 53 -1.68 -0.54 -19.98
C ASP A 53 -2.64 -0.76 -18.80
N GLN A 54 -3.90 -0.30 -18.91
CA GLN A 54 -4.97 -0.60 -17.95
C GLN A 54 -5.28 -2.10 -17.85
N TYR A 55 -5.35 -2.80 -18.98
CA TYR A 55 -5.53 -4.25 -19.02
C TYR A 55 -4.42 -4.99 -18.25
N GLN A 56 -3.15 -4.62 -18.48
CA GLN A 56 -2.01 -5.22 -17.78
C GLN A 56 -2.03 -4.92 -16.28
N HIS A 57 -2.33 -3.68 -15.88
CA HIS A 57 -2.49 -3.32 -14.46
C HIS A 57 -3.63 -4.08 -13.78
N TRP A 58 -4.76 -4.29 -14.46
CA TRP A 58 -5.85 -5.13 -13.96
C TRP A 58 -5.38 -6.56 -13.68
N HIS A 59 -4.79 -7.23 -14.67
CA HIS A 59 -4.31 -8.60 -14.52
C HIS A 59 -3.15 -8.77 -13.53
N HIS A 60 -2.40 -7.70 -13.26
CA HIS A 60 -1.33 -7.68 -12.26
C HIS A 60 -1.87 -7.54 -10.83
N VAL A 61 -2.81 -6.61 -10.59
CA VAL A 61 -3.24 -6.22 -9.24
C VAL A 61 -4.48 -6.97 -8.76
N ALA A 62 -5.46 -7.18 -9.65
CA ALA A 62 -6.79 -7.67 -9.27
C ALA A 62 -6.84 -9.08 -8.67
N PRO A 63 -6.01 -10.07 -9.07
CA PRO A 63 -6.00 -11.40 -8.45
C PRO A 63 -5.67 -11.34 -6.95
N MET A 64 -4.58 -10.65 -6.59
CA MET A 64 -4.18 -10.47 -5.19
C MET A 64 -5.20 -9.63 -4.42
N LEU A 65 -5.67 -8.53 -5.00
CA LEU A 65 -6.70 -7.68 -4.38
C LEU A 65 -7.99 -8.46 -4.09
N ALA A 66 -8.45 -9.32 -5.00
CA ALA A 66 -9.63 -10.17 -4.80
C ALA A 66 -9.42 -11.14 -3.63
N LYS A 67 -8.28 -11.85 -3.60
CA LYS A 67 -7.91 -12.76 -2.49
C LYS A 67 -7.88 -12.01 -1.15
N MET A 68 -7.25 -10.84 -1.09
CA MET A 68 -7.20 -9.99 0.12
C MET A 68 -8.58 -9.49 0.60
N LEU A 69 -9.54 -9.28 -0.30
CA LEU A 69 -10.90 -8.88 0.05
C LEU A 69 -11.75 -10.07 0.54
N VAL A 70 -11.50 -11.29 0.05
CA VAL A 70 -12.05 -12.50 0.68
C VAL A 70 -11.48 -12.68 2.09
N ASP A 71 -10.17 -12.50 2.26
CA ASP A 71 -9.48 -12.70 3.54
C ASP A 71 -9.82 -11.65 4.59
N GLY A 72 -10.00 -10.40 4.16
CA GLY A 72 -10.55 -9.33 5.00
C GLY A 72 -12.03 -9.50 5.35
N LYS A 73 -12.67 -10.62 4.99
CA LYS A 73 -14.09 -10.93 5.22
C LYS A 73 -15.04 -9.83 4.72
N TYR A 74 -14.74 -9.24 3.56
CA TYR A 74 -15.65 -8.31 2.90
C TYR A 74 -16.83 -9.07 2.32
N SER A 75 -18.02 -8.48 2.40
CA SER A 75 -19.21 -9.05 1.73
C SER A 75 -18.95 -9.19 0.23
N ILE A 76 -19.54 -10.20 -0.42
CA ILE A 76 -19.36 -10.43 -1.86
C ILE A 76 -19.68 -9.17 -2.69
N HIS A 77 -20.71 -8.41 -2.28
CA HIS A 77 -21.06 -7.13 -2.90
C HIS A 77 -19.92 -6.10 -2.81
N GLN A 78 -19.27 -5.97 -1.64
CA GLN A 78 -18.13 -5.06 -1.47
C GLN A 78 -16.86 -5.54 -2.17
N GLN A 79 -16.69 -6.85 -2.37
CA GLN A 79 -15.60 -7.38 -3.22
C GLN A 79 -15.76 -6.88 -4.66
N TYR A 80 -16.95 -7.03 -5.25
CA TYR A 80 -17.25 -6.48 -6.57
C TYR A 80 -17.19 -4.95 -6.62
N GLU A 81 -17.70 -4.25 -5.60
CA GLU A 81 -17.64 -2.79 -5.48
C GLU A 81 -16.19 -2.28 -5.59
N TYR A 82 -15.28 -2.80 -4.77
CA TYR A 82 -13.90 -2.30 -4.71
C TYR A 82 -13.03 -2.78 -5.86
N LEU A 83 -13.25 -3.99 -6.41
CA LEU A 83 -12.56 -4.43 -7.64
C LEU A 83 -13.01 -3.61 -8.85
N CYS A 84 -14.32 -3.36 -9.00
CA CYS A 84 -14.83 -2.53 -10.09
C CYS A 84 -14.37 -1.08 -9.95
N LEU A 85 -14.40 -0.51 -8.72
CA LEU A 85 -13.86 0.82 -8.46
C LEU A 85 -12.36 0.91 -8.77
N PHE A 86 -11.56 -0.10 -8.43
CA PHE A 86 -10.14 -0.15 -8.84
C PHE A 86 -9.99 -0.07 -10.36
N ALA A 87 -10.74 -0.89 -11.12
CA ALA A 87 -10.69 -0.89 -12.57
C ALA A 87 -11.16 0.43 -13.21
N GLN A 88 -12.22 1.04 -12.69
CA GLN A 88 -12.83 2.26 -13.25
C GLN A 88 -12.12 3.56 -12.83
N LEU A 89 -11.45 3.57 -11.68
CA LEU A 89 -10.93 4.80 -11.06
C LEU A 89 -9.41 4.81 -10.85
N VAL A 90 -8.81 3.67 -10.50
CA VAL A 90 -7.38 3.59 -10.16
C VAL A 90 -6.56 3.19 -11.37
N ALA A 91 -6.91 2.10 -12.06
CA ALA A 91 -6.18 1.61 -13.23
C ALA A 91 -5.92 2.68 -14.32
N PRO A 92 -6.87 3.58 -14.67
CA PRO A 92 -6.64 4.65 -15.65
C PRO A 92 -5.57 5.69 -15.25
N VAL A 93 -5.19 5.75 -13.97
CA VAL A 93 -4.17 6.65 -13.43
C VAL A 93 -2.94 5.92 -12.88
N LEU A 94 -2.73 4.66 -13.23
CA LEU A 94 -1.47 3.95 -12.97
C LEU A 94 -0.41 4.18 -14.07
N GLY A 95 -0.79 4.85 -15.16
CA GLY A 95 0.07 5.17 -16.29
C GLY A 95 0.50 3.94 -17.10
N PRO A 96 1.47 4.11 -18.02
CA PRO A 96 1.98 3.01 -18.84
C PRO A 96 2.50 1.84 -18.00
N TYR A 97 2.18 0.60 -18.36
CA TYR A 97 2.62 -0.58 -17.64
C TYR A 97 4.16 -0.71 -17.71
N PRO A 98 4.87 -0.80 -16.57
CA PRO A 98 6.30 -0.48 -16.50
C PRO A 98 7.22 -1.67 -16.86
N SER A 99 6.95 -2.33 -18.00
CA SER A 99 7.69 -3.49 -18.52
C SER A 99 9.22 -3.32 -18.46
N PRO A 100 9.99 -4.43 -18.33
CA PRO A 100 11.45 -4.39 -18.34
C PRO A 100 12.00 -3.62 -19.56
N GLY A 101 12.91 -2.68 -19.32
CA GLY A 101 13.52 -1.85 -20.37
C GLY A 101 12.62 -0.77 -21.00
N ARG A 102 11.34 -0.66 -20.65
CA ARG A 102 10.44 0.39 -21.17
C ARG A 102 10.81 1.75 -20.55
N ASP A 103 11.12 2.75 -21.38
CA ASP A 103 11.36 4.11 -20.90
C ASP A 103 10.04 4.80 -20.55
N VAL A 104 9.74 4.86 -19.25
CA VAL A 104 8.52 5.43 -18.66
C VAL A 104 8.86 6.05 -17.31
N TYR A 105 8.00 6.96 -16.86
CA TYR A 105 8.03 7.46 -15.49
C TYR A 105 7.97 6.29 -14.49
N ARG A 106 8.89 6.26 -13.52
CA ARG A 106 9.01 5.18 -12.53
C ARG A 106 8.61 5.65 -11.12
N CYS A 107 8.06 4.72 -10.36
CA CYS A 107 7.72 4.82 -8.94
C CYS A 107 8.22 3.53 -8.24
N THR A 108 8.28 3.54 -6.90
CA THR A 108 8.80 2.43 -6.08
C THR A 108 7.75 1.74 -5.21
N LEU A 109 6.47 2.07 -5.42
CA LEU A 109 5.36 1.41 -4.74
C LEU A 109 5.28 -0.07 -5.17
N GLY A 110 5.14 -0.98 -4.21
CA GLY A 110 5.20 -2.41 -4.48
C GLY A 110 6.58 -2.87 -5.02
N GLY A 111 7.62 -2.06 -4.83
CA GLY A 111 8.99 -2.29 -5.29
C GLY A 111 9.35 -1.52 -6.56
N ASN A 112 8.54 -1.63 -7.60
CA ASN A 112 8.84 -1.08 -8.94
C ASN A 112 7.61 -0.60 -9.74
N MET A 113 6.44 -0.54 -9.12
CA MET A 113 5.17 -0.16 -9.72
C MET A 113 4.71 1.23 -9.25
N THR A 114 3.63 1.71 -9.86
CA THR A 114 2.89 2.91 -9.44
C THR A 114 1.78 2.60 -8.42
N VAL A 115 1.70 1.34 -7.94
CA VAL A 115 0.65 0.82 -7.05
C VAL A 115 1.22 -0.19 -6.06
N GLU A 116 0.70 -0.20 -4.84
CA GLU A 116 1.05 -1.10 -3.75
C GLU A 116 -0.21 -1.56 -3.00
N LEU A 117 -0.25 -2.84 -2.61
CA LEU A 117 -1.27 -3.37 -1.72
C LEU A 117 -0.73 -3.48 -0.29
N SER A 118 -1.59 -3.24 0.69
CA SER A 118 -1.28 -3.49 2.10
C SER A 118 -2.51 -3.99 2.85
N GLN A 119 -2.28 -4.79 3.89
CA GLN A 119 -3.34 -5.35 4.73
C GLN A 119 -3.06 -5.00 6.20
N ASN A 120 -4.02 -4.33 6.84
CA ASN A 120 -4.03 -4.11 8.28
C ASN A 120 -4.64 -5.32 8.99
N PHE A 121 -4.06 -5.73 10.12
CA PHE A 121 -4.55 -6.77 11.01
C PHE A 121 -4.81 -6.18 12.41
N GLN A 122 -6.00 -6.45 12.95
CA GLN A 122 -6.48 -6.05 14.28
C GLN A 122 -7.45 -7.12 14.80
N ARG A 123 -7.79 -7.07 16.10
CA ARG A 123 -8.85 -7.91 16.72
C ARG A 123 -10.20 -7.79 16.02
N SER A 124 -10.48 -6.61 15.45
CA SER A 124 -11.70 -6.34 14.67
C SER A 124 -11.67 -6.84 13.21
N GLY A 125 -10.70 -7.68 12.85
CA GLY A 125 -10.52 -8.22 11.50
C GLY A 125 -9.53 -7.42 10.64
N SER A 126 -9.40 -7.82 9.36
CA SER A 126 -8.35 -7.35 8.46
C SER A 126 -8.87 -6.35 7.43
N THR A 127 -8.14 -5.26 7.17
CA THR A 127 -8.57 -4.19 6.24
C THR A 127 -7.55 -3.98 5.13
N THR A 128 -7.99 -4.08 3.87
CA THR A 128 -7.16 -3.86 2.68
C THR A 128 -7.03 -2.36 2.38
N ARG A 129 -5.84 -1.96 1.93
CA ARG A 129 -5.56 -0.64 1.37
C ARG A 129 -4.85 -0.79 0.04
N ILE A 130 -5.22 0.07 -0.91
CA ILE A 130 -4.50 0.29 -2.17
C ILE A 130 -3.81 1.65 -2.05
N ALA A 131 -2.50 1.72 -2.23
CA ALA A 131 -1.75 2.96 -2.38
C ALA A 131 -1.24 3.07 -3.82
N PHE A 132 -1.21 4.27 -4.39
CA PHE A 132 -0.74 4.50 -5.77
C PHE A 132 -0.29 5.94 -5.97
N GLU A 133 0.66 6.15 -6.88
CA GLU A 133 0.96 7.47 -7.44
C GLU A 133 0.06 7.68 -8.67
N PRO A 134 -0.90 8.62 -8.64
CA PRO A 134 -1.65 8.96 -9.84
C PRO A 134 -0.68 9.51 -10.91
N VAL A 135 -0.59 8.84 -12.05
CA VAL A 135 0.30 9.20 -13.17
C VAL A 135 -0.38 8.91 -14.51
N ARG A 136 -0.05 9.72 -15.52
CA ARG A 136 -0.52 9.56 -16.89
C ARG A 136 0.68 9.59 -17.85
N TYR A 137 0.50 9.08 -19.07
CA TYR A 137 1.60 8.92 -20.03
C TYR A 137 2.38 10.21 -20.31
N GLN A 138 1.76 11.40 -20.17
CA GLN A 138 2.39 12.72 -20.30
C GLN A 138 3.64 12.88 -19.41
N ALA A 139 3.68 12.24 -18.23
CA ALA A 139 4.84 12.29 -17.33
C ALA A 139 6.06 11.50 -17.85
N SER A 140 5.82 10.55 -18.77
CA SER A 140 6.87 9.77 -19.45
C SER A 140 7.38 10.49 -20.71
N VAL A 141 6.49 11.17 -21.45
CA VAL A 141 6.83 11.82 -22.74
C VAL A 141 7.17 13.32 -22.62
N GLY A 142 7.59 13.77 -21.44
CA GLY A 142 8.08 15.14 -21.20
C GLY A 142 7.02 16.24 -21.11
N HIS A 143 5.72 15.91 -21.18
CA HIS A 143 4.62 16.88 -21.09
C HIS A 143 4.17 17.18 -19.65
N ASP A 144 4.59 16.40 -18.65
CA ASP A 144 4.43 16.70 -17.23
C ASP A 144 5.66 16.23 -16.42
N ARG A 145 6.78 16.97 -16.52
CA ARG A 145 8.12 16.57 -16.03
C ARG A 145 8.12 16.03 -14.59
N PHE A 146 7.29 16.59 -13.72
CA PHE A 146 7.20 16.30 -12.29
C PHE A 146 5.81 15.78 -11.85
N ASN A 147 5.04 15.21 -12.80
CA ASN A 147 3.75 14.54 -12.56
C ASN A 147 2.75 15.36 -11.71
N ARG A 148 2.60 16.66 -11.99
CA ARG A 148 1.78 17.58 -11.18
C ARG A 148 0.28 17.47 -11.48
N THR A 149 -0.10 17.07 -12.69
CA THR A 149 -1.49 17.18 -13.17
C THR A 149 -2.33 15.94 -12.90
N SER A 150 -1.71 14.77 -12.75
CA SER A 150 -2.39 13.48 -12.70
C SER A 150 -3.22 13.29 -11.42
N VAL A 151 -2.73 13.78 -10.27
CA VAL A 151 -3.46 13.72 -8.98
C VAL A 151 -4.76 14.53 -9.02
N ASN A 152 -4.75 15.70 -9.67
CA ASN A 152 -5.95 16.52 -9.88
C ASN A 152 -7.01 15.80 -10.72
N ALA A 153 -6.57 15.16 -11.82
CA ALA A 153 -7.46 14.39 -12.70
C ALA A 153 -8.02 13.13 -12.01
N PHE A 154 -7.26 12.51 -11.11
CA PHE A 154 -7.76 11.42 -10.27
C PHE A 154 -8.82 11.92 -9.27
N PHE A 155 -8.55 13.01 -8.54
CA PHE A 155 -9.48 13.53 -7.54
C PHE A 155 -10.81 14.01 -8.15
N SER A 156 -10.78 14.63 -9.33
CA SER A 156 -12.02 15.00 -10.04
C SER A 156 -12.92 13.81 -10.36
N GLN A 157 -12.35 12.61 -10.53
CA GLN A 157 -13.12 11.37 -10.69
C GLN A 157 -13.52 10.75 -9.33
N LEU A 158 -12.63 10.73 -8.33
CA LEU A 158 -12.89 10.11 -7.03
C LEU A 158 -14.10 10.75 -6.33
N GLN A 159 -14.21 12.08 -6.37
CA GLN A 159 -15.33 12.81 -5.74
C GLN A 159 -16.68 12.59 -6.47
N LEU A 160 -16.68 12.08 -7.70
CA LEU A 160 -17.91 11.67 -8.39
C LEU A 160 -18.50 10.39 -7.78
N LEU A 161 -17.66 9.49 -7.23
CA LEU A 161 -18.08 8.21 -6.65
C LEU A 161 -18.15 8.25 -5.12
N VAL A 162 -17.16 8.84 -4.44
CA VAL A 162 -17.02 8.80 -2.97
C VAL A 162 -17.24 10.19 -2.38
N LYS A 163 -18.50 10.48 -1.99
CA LYS A 163 -18.95 11.82 -1.55
C LYS A 163 -18.37 12.31 -0.23
N SER A 164 -17.77 11.43 0.57
CA SER A 164 -17.07 11.77 1.81
C SER A 164 -15.66 12.33 1.59
N VAL A 165 -15.11 12.27 0.37
CA VAL A 165 -13.75 12.75 0.06
C VAL A 165 -13.74 14.26 -0.13
N ASN A 166 -13.00 14.95 0.74
CA ASN A 166 -12.73 16.39 0.64
C ASN A 166 -11.25 16.61 0.29
N ILE A 167 -10.98 17.41 -0.74
CA ILE A 167 -9.64 17.73 -1.26
C ILE A 167 -9.19 19.16 -0.93
N GLU A 168 -9.86 19.87 -0.03
CA GLU A 168 -9.43 21.19 0.45
C GLU A 168 -7.97 21.18 0.95
N LEU A 169 -7.59 20.11 1.67
CA LEU A 169 -6.21 19.90 2.11
C LEU A 169 -5.22 19.73 0.95
N HIS A 170 -5.61 19.11 -0.18
CA HIS A 170 -4.76 19.05 -1.37
C HIS A 170 -4.39 20.48 -1.84
N HIS A 171 -5.40 21.35 -1.97
CA HIS A 171 -5.20 22.73 -2.42
C HIS A 171 -4.34 23.55 -1.44
N LEU A 172 -4.54 23.38 -0.13
CA LEU A 172 -3.79 24.10 0.91
C LEU A 172 -2.34 23.61 1.05
N LEU A 173 -2.09 22.30 0.94
CA LEU A 173 -0.79 21.70 1.23
C LEU A 173 0.15 21.67 0.01
N SER A 174 -0.40 21.61 -1.21
CA SER A 174 0.40 21.47 -2.44
C SER A 174 1.44 22.58 -2.64
N GLU A 175 1.10 23.84 -2.35
CA GLU A 175 2.07 24.96 -2.42
C GLU A 175 3.23 24.78 -1.44
N HIS A 176 2.93 24.34 -0.22
CA HIS A 176 3.90 24.18 0.87
C HIS A 176 4.82 22.97 0.66
N LEU A 177 4.30 21.88 0.07
CA LEU A 177 4.97 20.58 0.07
C LEU A 177 5.39 20.04 -1.30
N THR A 178 5.07 20.73 -2.40
CA THR A 178 5.49 20.31 -3.74
C THR A 178 6.18 21.43 -4.52
N LEU A 179 6.89 21.04 -5.59
CA LEU A 179 7.68 21.94 -6.42
C LEU A 179 6.75 22.87 -7.21
N THR A 180 6.64 24.13 -6.79
CA THR A 180 5.89 25.15 -7.53
C THR A 180 6.64 25.56 -8.80
N ALA A 181 5.97 26.28 -9.71
CA ALA A 181 6.62 26.87 -10.88
C ALA A 181 7.68 27.93 -10.51
N LYS A 182 7.64 28.51 -9.30
CA LYS A 182 8.68 29.42 -8.78
C LYS A 182 9.91 28.62 -8.34
N ASP A 183 9.69 27.53 -7.61
CA ASP A 183 10.77 26.67 -7.11
C ASP A 183 11.51 26.00 -8.28
N GLU A 184 10.79 25.52 -9.29
CA GLU A 184 11.37 24.89 -10.50
C GLU A 184 12.33 25.80 -11.26
N ARG A 185 12.13 27.13 -11.24
CA ARG A 185 13.08 28.09 -11.86
C ARG A 185 14.40 28.23 -11.09
N ASN A 186 14.43 27.81 -9.83
CA ASN A 186 15.62 27.82 -8.97
C ASN A 186 16.30 26.44 -8.90
N LEU A 187 15.60 25.37 -9.28
CA LEU A 187 16.12 24.01 -9.31
C LEU A 187 17.12 23.85 -10.45
N ASN A 188 18.37 23.52 -10.14
CA ASN A 188 19.36 23.15 -11.15
C ASN A 188 19.43 21.62 -11.33
N GLU A 189 19.92 21.18 -12.49
CA GLU A 189 19.97 19.76 -12.85
C GLU A 189 20.94 18.94 -11.97
N GLU A 190 21.97 19.57 -11.39
CA GLU A 190 22.89 18.91 -10.46
C GLU A 190 22.19 18.56 -9.13
N GLN A 191 21.42 19.51 -8.57
CA GLN A 191 20.58 19.30 -7.39
C GLN A 191 19.56 18.17 -7.62
N LEU A 192 18.88 18.20 -8.78
CA LEU A 192 17.91 17.16 -9.13
C LEU A 192 18.58 15.80 -9.31
N THR A 193 19.73 15.75 -10.01
CA THR A 193 20.49 14.51 -10.20
C THR A 193 20.92 13.92 -8.85
N LYS A 194 21.49 14.75 -7.97
CA LYS A 194 21.89 14.35 -6.61
C LYS A 194 20.71 13.86 -5.76
N TYR A 195 19.53 14.47 -5.91
CA TYR A 195 18.31 13.98 -5.25
C TYR A 195 17.91 12.60 -5.79
N LEU A 196 17.87 12.44 -7.12
CA LEU A 196 17.49 11.19 -7.78
C LEU A 196 18.48 10.04 -7.51
N THR A 197 19.78 10.29 -7.32
CA THR A 197 20.73 9.25 -6.89
C THR A 197 20.36 8.65 -5.52
N ASN A 198 19.78 9.44 -4.62
CA ASN A 198 19.45 9.00 -3.25
C ASN A 198 18.01 8.48 -3.10
N PHE A 199 17.06 8.99 -3.89
CA PHE A 199 15.62 8.69 -3.75
C PHE A 199 14.99 8.03 -4.98
N GLN A 200 15.71 7.92 -6.10
CA GLN A 200 15.34 7.27 -7.38
C GLN A 200 14.12 7.81 -8.15
N VAL A 201 13.13 8.42 -7.48
CA VAL A 201 11.84 8.80 -8.07
C VAL A 201 11.61 10.30 -8.08
N LYS A 202 10.74 10.75 -9.01
CA LYS A 202 10.24 12.14 -9.08
C LYS A 202 8.91 12.34 -8.34
N THR A 203 8.45 11.33 -7.60
CA THR A 203 7.15 11.29 -6.90
C THR A 203 6.99 12.47 -5.96
N GLN A 204 5.88 13.20 -6.12
CA GLN A 204 5.48 14.30 -5.23
C GLN A 204 4.19 13.98 -4.46
N TYR A 205 3.35 13.12 -5.02
CA TYR A 205 2.04 12.74 -4.49
C TYR A 205 1.87 11.22 -4.50
N VAL A 206 1.38 10.64 -3.42
CA VAL A 206 0.79 9.29 -3.39
C VAL A 206 -0.59 9.39 -2.76
N VAL A 207 -1.56 8.69 -3.33
CA VAL A 207 -2.91 8.53 -2.76
C VAL A 207 -3.03 7.14 -2.17
N ALA A 208 -3.72 7.01 -1.04
CA ALA A 208 -4.09 5.70 -0.52
C ALA A 208 -5.57 5.62 -0.14
N LEU A 209 -6.24 4.56 -0.57
CA LEU A 209 -7.63 4.26 -0.25
C LEU A 209 -7.68 3.19 0.84
N ASP A 210 -8.08 3.55 2.07
CA ASP A 210 -8.53 2.55 3.04
C ASP A 210 -9.88 2.01 2.57
N LEU A 211 -9.93 0.75 2.17
CA LEU A 211 -11.18 0.09 1.80
C LEU A 211 -11.90 -0.37 3.08
N ARG A 212 -12.48 0.53 3.88
CA ARG A 212 -13.15 0.13 5.13
C ARG A 212 -14.53 -0.45 4.81
N LYS A 213 -15.02 -1.38 5.64
CA LYS A 213 -16.39 -1.95 5.48
C LYS A 213 -17.50 -0.89 5.59
N THR A 214 -17.19 0.25 6.21
CA THR A 214 -18.07 1.42 6.35
C THR A 214 -17.91 2.44 5.21
N GLY A 215 -17.22 2.10 4.13
CA GLY A 215 -16.91 3.01 3.02
C GLY A 215 -15.45 3.47 2.98
N ILE A 216 -15.04 3.98 1.81
CA ILE A 216 -13.66 4.38 1.52
C ILE A 216 -13.25 5.62 2.34
N VAL A 217 -12.04 5.61 2.87
CA VAL A 217 -11.35 6.82 3.36
C VAL A 217 -10.04 6.99 2.59
N ALA A 218 -10.00 8.04 1.77
CA ALA A 218 -8.82 8.43 1.02
C ALA A 218 -7.82 9.20 1.90
N LYS A 219 -6.53 9.05 1.59
CA LYS A 219 -5.43 9.83 2.15
C LYS A 219 -4.53 10.31 1.03
N GLU A 220 -3.86 11.41 1.28
CA GLU A 220 -2.80 11.92 0.42
C GLU A 220 -1.47 11.95 1.19
N TYR A 221 -0.39 11.72 0.47
CA TYR A 221 0.99 11.77 0.92
C TYR A 221 1.75 12.75 0.03
N PHE A 222 2.41 13.72 0.65
CA PHE A 222 3.16 14.78 -0.03
C PHE A 222 4.66 14.62 0.25
N PHE A 223 5.46 14.53 -0.80
CA PHE A 223 6.90 14.28 -0.72
C PHE A 223 7.70 15.55 -1.07
N PRO A 224 8.16 16.34 -0.08
CA PRO A 224 8.75 17.65 -0.33
C PRO A 224 10.19 17.60 -0.85
N GLY A 225 10.79 16.43 -1.08
CA GLY A 225 12.21 16.28 -1.38
C GLY A 225 12.72 17.11 -2.58
N ILE A 226 11.97 17.14 -3.68
CA ILE A 226 12.34 17.93 -4.88
C ILE A 226 12.16 19.43 -4.61
N LYS A 227 11.11 19.83 -3.87
CA LYS A 227 10.92 21.22 -3.43
C LYS A 227 12.08 21.67 -2.54
N CYS A 228 12.49 20.83 -1.59
CA CYS A 228 13.62 21.05 -0.69
C CYS A 228 14.94 21.20 -1.46
N ALA A 229 15.17 20.38 -2.49
CA ALA A 229 16.33 20.51 -3.37
C ALA A 229 16.38 21.86 -4.11
N ALA A 230 15.22 22.42 -4.46
CA ALA A 230 15.09 23.72 -5.13
C ALA A 230 15.16 24.94 -4.17
N THR A 231 14.69 24.79 -2.94
CA THR A 231 14.55 25.91 -1.97
C THR A 231 15.63 25.95 -0.90
N GLY A 232 16.35 24.85 -0.65
CA GLY A 232 17.28 24.69 0.46
C GLY A 232 16.61 24.48 1.83
N GLN A 233 15.28 24.37 1.89
CA GLN A 233 14.55 24.05 3.12
C GLN A 233 14.68 22.55 3.45
N THR A 234 14.61 22.18 4.73
CA THR A 234 14.51 20.76 5.14
C THR A 234 13.09 20.23 4.95
N GLY A 235 12.94 18.92 4.72
CA GLY A 235 11.63 18.28 4.57
C GLY A 235 10.80 18.36 5.84
N SER A 236 11.45 18.25 7.01
CA SER A 236 10.83 18.48 8.33
C SER A 236 10.21 19.89 8.43
N ASN A 237 10.99 20.94 8.15
CA ASN A 237 10.49 22.32 8.22
C ASN A 237 9.37 22.60 7.21
N ALA A 238 9.41 21.98 6.03
CA ALA A 238 8.31 22.06 5.06
C ALA A 238 7.03 21.42 5.62
N CYS A 239 7.13 20.22 6.21
CA CYS A 239 6.00 19.51 6.81
C CYS A 239 5.35 20.28 7.96
N PHE A 240 6.12 20.74 8.95
CA PHE A 240 5.57 21.49 10.08
C PHE A 240 5.08 22.89 9.70
N GLY A 241 5.75 23.55 8.73
CA GLY A 241 5.27 24.79 8.14
C GLY A 241 3.90 24.63 7.48
N ALA A 242 3.70 23.54 6.72
CA ALA A 242 2.42 23.23 6.10
C ALA A 242 1.30 22.93 7.12
N ILE A 243 1.61 22.18 8.19
CA ILE A 243 0.65 21.92 9.27
C ILE A 243 0.21 23.24 9.93
N ARG A 244 1.15 24.10 10.33
CA ARG A 244 0.85 25.43 10.91
C ARG A 244 0.12 26.37 9.94
N ALA A 245 0.33 26.20 8.64
CA ALA A 245 -0.41 26.96 7.64
C ALA A 245 -1.89 26.55 7.56
N VAL A 246 -2.24 25.30 7.90
CA VAL A 246 -3.64 24.82 7.97
C VAL A 246 -4.26 25.04 9.35
N ASP A 247 -3.54 24.72 10.42
CA ASP A 247 -3.99 24.82 11.81
C ASP A 247 -3.92 26.27 12.35
N LYS A 248 -4.83 27.13 11.88
CA LYS A 248 -4.84 28.57 12.18
C LYS A 248 -4.92 28.92 13.67
N ASP A 249 -5.59 28.08 14.45
CA ASP A 249 -5.80 28.28 15.89
C ASP A 249 -4.67 27.66 16.75
N GLY A 250 -3.71 26.96 16.13
CA GLY A 250 -2.56 26.36 16.81
C GLY A 250 -2.88 25.15 17.70
N HIS A 251 -3.97 24.44 17.45
CA HIS A 251 -4.38 23.25 18.23
C HIS A 251 -3.37 22.10 18.20
N LEU A 252 -2.47 22.06 17.22
CA LEU A 252 -1.45 21.03 17.00
C LEU A 252 -0.03 21.53 17.31
N ASP A 253 0.17 22.81 17.63
CA ASP A 253 1.52 23.38 17.70
C ASP A 253 2.38 22.74 18.80
N SER A 254 1.81 22.43 19.97
CA SER A 254 2.51 21.71 21.04
C SER A 254 2.93 20.29 20.64
N LEU A 255 2.14 19.62 19.80
CA LEU A 255 2.48 18.31 19.23
C LEU A 255 3.61 18.45 18.19
N CYS A 256 3.56 19.49 17.36
CA CYS A 256 4.60 19.81 16.38
C CYS A 256 5.94 20.08 17.08
N GLN A 257 5.96 20.99 18.07
CA GLN A 257 7.15 21.33 18.85
C GLN A 257 7.79 20.09 19.52
N LEU A 258 6.98 19.15 20.02
CA LEU A 258 7.48 17.94 20.67
C LEU A 258 8.22 17.02 19.69
N ILE A 259 7.73 16.91 18.45
CA ILE A 259 8.35 16.11 17.38
C ILE A 259 9.57 16.86 16.81
N GLU A 260 9.47 18.16 16.56
CA GLU A 260 10.57 19.02 16.10
C GLU A 260 11.77 19.00 17.05
N ALA A 261 11.53 19.08 18.37
CA ALA A 261 12.58 19.00 19.37
C ALA A 261 13.32 17.65 19.34
N HIS A 262 12.63 16.55 19.02
CA HIS A 262 13.26 15.25 18.79
C HIS A 262 14.03 15.22 17.47
N PHE A 263 13.46 15.72 16.37
CA PHE A 263 14.13 15.75 15.06
C PHE A 263 15.42 16.59 15.08
N GLN A 264 15.40 17.73 15.77
CA GLN A 264 16.59 18.56 15.97
C GLN A 264 17.68 17.84 16.78
N GLN A 265 17.29 17.14 17.85
CA GLN A 265 18.22 16.37 18.69
C GLN A 265 18.81 15.15 17.94
N SER A 266 17.96 14.43 17.20
CA SER A 266 18.31 13.20 16.48
C SER A 266 18.87 13.42 15.06
N LYS A 267 18.95 14.68 14.63
CA LYS A 267 19.45 15.16 13.33
C LYS A 267 18.67 14.61 12.13
N ILE A 268 17.34 14.70 12.20
CA ILE A 268 16.42 14.23 11.15
C ILE A 268 15.80 15.41 10.38
N ASP A 269 16.28 15.61 9.15
CA ASP A 269 15.82 16.67 8.24
C ASP A 269 14.88 16.16 7.14
N ALA A 270 14.98 14.87 6.78
CA ALA A 270 14.17 14.25 5.74
C ALA A 270 12.84 13.76 6.32
N ALA A 271 11.75 14.43 5.94
CA ALA A 271 10.39 14.07 6.34
C ALA A 271 9.40 14.26 5.17
N PHE A 272 8.29 13.54 5.22
CA PHE A 272 7.15 13.70 4.32
C PHE A 272 5.83 13.69 5.10
N LEU A 273 4.77 14.28 4.54
CA LEU A 273 3.49 14.46 5.24
C LEU A 273 2.40 13.57 4.65
N CYS A 274 1.50 13.08 5.49
CA CYS A 274 0.23 12.49 5.07
C CYS A 274 -0.95 13.10 5.84
N CYS A 275 -2.11 13.21 5.18
CA CYS A 275 -3.38 13.58 5.81
C CYS A 275 -4.55 12.71 5.31
N ASP A 276 -5.61 12.60 6.12
CA ASP A 276 -6.90 12.05 5.67
C ASP A 276 -7.62 13.10 4.80
N LEU A 277 -8.12 12.72 3.62
CA LEU A 277 -8.86 13.60 2.69
C LEU A 277 -10.33 13.75 3.12
N VAL A 278 -10.50 14.43 4.23
CA VAL A 278 -11.78 14.76 4.89
C VAL A 278 -11.80 16.26 5.21
N ASP A 279 -12.90 16.74 5.80
CA ASP A 279 -12.99 18.07 6.38
C ASP A 279 -11.73 18.43 7.22
N PRO A 280 -11.09 19.60 6.99
CA PRO A 280 -9.82 19.95 7.64
C PRO A 280 -9.85 19.90 9.17
N ALA A 281 -10.95 20.27 9.82
CA ALA A 281 -11.04 20.22 11.29
C ALA A 281 -11.10 18.76 11.82
N HIS A 282 -11.49 17.82 10.96
CA HIS A 282 -11.61 16.40 11.29
C HIS A 282 -10.43 15.55 10.81
N THR A 283 -9.48 16.13 10.06
CA THR A 283 -8.31 15.39 9.55
C THR A 283 -7.36 14.93 10.66
N ARG A 284 -6.32 14.22 10.25
CA ARG A 284 -5.18 13.79 11.07
C ARG A 284 -3.92 13.93 10.25
N PHE A 285 -2.95 14.64 10.76
CA PHE A 285 -1.64 14.78 10.12
C PHE A 285 -0.70 13.69 10.59
N LYS A 286 0.18 13.23 9.69
CA LYS A 286 1.21 12.24 9.96
C LYS A 286 2.51 12.70 9.35
N VAL A 287 3.45 13.11 10.19
CA VAL A 287 4.81 13.41 9.75
C VAL A 287 5.57 12.09 9.77
N TYR A 288 6.05 11.67 8.59
CA TYR A 288 6.86 10.48 8.39
C TYR A 288 8.34 10.84 8.34
N ILE A 289 9.19 9.95 8.85
CA ILE A 289 10.65 9.97 8.71
C ILE A 289 11.15 8.61 8.26
N ALA A 290 12.31 8.59 7.59
CA ALA A 290 13.07 7.38 7.29
C ALA A 290 14.48 7.52 7.87
N ASP A 291 15.00 6.47 8.50
CA ASP A 291 16.35 6.43 9.05
C ASP A 291 17.09 5.16 8.57
N PRO A 292 18.26 5.27 7.92
CA PRO A 292 19.01 4.13 7.42
C PRO A 292 19.72 3.32 8.51
N LEU A 293 19.80 3.80 9.76
CA LEU A 293 20.37 3.06 10.90
C LEU A 293 19.35 2.04 11.44
N VAL A 294 19.17 0.95 10.69
CA VAL A 294 18.25 -0.15 11.01
C VAL A 294 18.74 -0.94 12.23
N THR A 295 18.44 -0.42 13.43
CA THR A 295 18.77 -1.03 14.72
C THR A 295 17.62 -0.86 15.70
N LEU A 296 17.44 -1.81 16.62
CA LEU A 296 16.42 -1.72 17.66
C LEU A 296 16.57 -0.44 18.46
N ALA A 297 17.78 -0.13 18.95
CA ALA A 297 18.05 1.08 19.74
C ALA A 297 17.60 2.38 19.03
N ARG A 298 17.82 2.51 17.72
CA ARG A 298 17.35 3.68 16.94
C ARG A 298 15.83 3.68 16.76
N ALA A 299 15.22 2.52 16.56
CA ALA A 299 13.77 2.39 16.52
C ALA A 299 13.11 2.75 17.87
N GLU A 300 13.71 2.38 19.00
CA GLU A 300 13.24 2.77 20.35
C GLU A 300 13.40 4.28 20.62
N GLU A 301 14.53 4.86 20.22
CA GLU A 301 14.79 6.30 20.29
C GLU A 301 13.70 7.07 19.54
N HIS A 302 13.35 6.64 18.33
CA HIS A 302 12.30 7.28 17.53
C HIS A 302 10.89 7.00 18.05
N TRP A 303 10.59 5.76 18.45
CA TRP A 303 9.29 5.38 19.02
C TRP A 303 8.93 6.24 20.25
N THR A 304 9.92 6.55 21.10
CA THR A 304 9.73 7.35 22.32
C THR A 304 9.95 8.85 22.13
N LEU A 305 10.26 9.33 20.90
CA LEU A 305 10.74 10.69 20.63
C LEU A 305 11.91 11.11 21.58
N GLY A 306 12.87 10.20 21.78
CA GLY A 306 14.00 10.40 22.69
C GLY A 306 13.58 10.46 24.16
N GLY A 307 12.63 9.60 24.57
CA GLY A 307 12.08 9.58 25.94
C GLY A 307 11.04 10.66 26.26
N ARG A 308 10.56 11.42 25.27
CA ARG A 308 9.49 12.42 25.43
C ARG A 308 8.10 11.81 25.54
N LEU A 309 7.89 10.62 24.95
CA LEU A 309 6.66 9.85 25.05
C LEU A 309 6.81 8.77 26.14
N THR A 310 6.02 8.90 27.21
CA THR A 310 6.09 8.07 28.42
C THR A 310 4.73 7.52 28.86
N ASP A 311 3.71 7.61 27.99
CA ASP A 311 2.37 7.10 28.27
C ASP A 311 2.28 5.56 28.19
N GLU A 312 1.18 5.02 28.72
CA GLU A 312 0.95 3.56 28.80
C GLU A 312 0.94 2.90 27.41
N ASP A 313 0.32 3.55 26.41
CA ASP A 313 0.26 3.06 25.03
C ASP A 313 1.68 2.93 24.44
N THR A 314 2.54 3.94 24.66
CA THR A 314 3.93 3.96 24.19
C THR A 314 4.77 2.91 24.90
N ALA A 315 4.66 2.80 26.23
CA ALA A 315 5.44 1.87 27.03
C ALA A 315 5.11 0.40 26.70
N VAL A 316 3.83 0.04 26.60
CA VAL A 316 3.40 -1.32 26.23
C VAL A 316 3.75 -1.63 24.77
N GLY A 317 3.59 -0.65 23.86
CA GLY A 317 4.00 -0.81 22.47
C GLY A 317 5.50 -1.05 22.30
N LEU A 318 6.34 -0.42 23.14
CA LEU A 318 7.79 -0.57 23.10
C LEU A 318 8.24 -2.00 23.45
N GLU A 319 7.67 -2.61 24.50
CA GLU A 319 7.95 -4.01 24.86
C GLU A 319 7.55 -4.98 23.75
N ILE A 320 6.43 -4.71 23.08
CA ILE A 320 5.99 -5.52 21.94
C ILE A 320 6.95 -5.37 20.74
N ILE A 321 7.44 -4.15 20.46
CA ILE A 321 8.44 -3.90 19.42
C ILE A 321 9.74 -4.66 19.70
N ARG A 322 10.23 -4.66 20.95
CA ARG A 322 11.44 -5.41 21.35
C ARG A 322 11.33 -6.90 21.02
N GLY A 323 10.19 -7.52 21.37
CA GLY A 323 9.89 -8.91 21.03
C GLY A 323 9.85 -9.15 19.52
N LEU A 324 9.02 -8.39 18.79
CA LEU A 324 8.87 -8.52 17.34
C LEU A 324 10.20 -8.34 16.58
N TRP A 325 10.99 -7.32 16.93
CA TRP A 325 12.26 -7.02 16.28
C TRP A 325 13.24 -8.20 16.42
N SER A 326 13.34 -8.76 17.64
CA SER A 326 14.22 -9.88 17.95
C SER A 326 13.79 -11.17 17.24
N GLU A 327 12.50 -11.49 17.29
CA GLU A 327 11.93 -12.68 16.66
C GLU A 327 12.09 -12.64 15.12
N LEU A 328 11.72 -11.51 14.49
CA LEU A 328 11.88 -11.29 13.06
C LEU A 328 13.35 -11.26 12.66
N GLY A 329 14.24 -10.79 13.54
CA GLY A 329 15.67 -10.62 13.25
C GLY A 329 15.85 -9.59 12.14
N ILE A 330 15.31 -8.38 12.34
CA ILE A 330 15.36 -7.28 11.38
C ILE A 330 16.81 -7.01 10.96
N ILE A 331 17.06 -6.99 9.66
CA ILE A 331 18.41 -6.98 9.09
C ILE A 331 18.99 -5.57 9.13
N GLN A 332 20.12 -5.40 9.82
CA GLN A 332 20.87 -4.14 9.79
C GLN A 332 21.58 -3.97 8.44
N GLY A 333 21.07 -3.06 7.61
CA GLY A 333 21.67 -2.69 6.33
C GLY A 333 22.88 -1.73 6.46
N PRO A 334 23.58 -1.44 5.35
CA PRO A 334 24.56 -0.36 5.30
C PRO A 334 23.86 1.01 5.39
N LEU A 335 24.55 2.02 5.93
CA LEU A 335 24.00 3.39 6.04
C LEU A 335 23.95 4.16 4.71
N GLU A 336 24.74 3.73 3.74
CA GLU A 336 24.93 4.41 2.46
C GLU A 336 23.81 3.99 1.48
N PRO A 337 23.03 4.93 0.91
CA PRO A 337 21.82 4.60 0.16
C PRO A 337 22.03 3.67 -1.03
N SER A 338 23.09 3.84 -1.82
CA SER A 338 23.31 2.99 -3.00
C SER A 338 23.62 1.55 -2.60
N ALA A 339 24.53 1.32 -1.64
CA ALA A 339 24.78 -0.02 -1.10
C ALA A 339 23.58 -0.65 -0.38
N MET A 340 22.64 0.14 0.15
CA MET A 340 21.38 -0.38 0.72
C MET A 340 20.45 -0.86 -0.39
N MET A 341 20.27 -0.05 -1.44
CA MET A 341 19.42 -0.35 -2.60
C MET A 341 19.97 -1.51 -3.43
N GLU A 342 21.28 -1.60 -3.64
CA GLU A 342 21.94 -2.73 -4.34
C GLU A 342 21.69 -4.07 -3.65
N LYS A 343 21.58 -4.08 -2.32
CA LYS A 343 21.25 -5.27 -1.53
C LYS A 343 19.75 -5.53 -1.43
N GLY A 344 18.93 -4.68 -2.03
CA GLY A 344 17.47 -4.75 -1.96
C GLY A 344 16.90 -4.54 -0.55
N LEU A 345 17.68 -3.94 0.36
CA LEU A 345 17.30 -3.66 1.74
C LEU A 345 16.61 -2.30 1.85
N LEU A 346 15.97 -2.06 3.00
CA LEU A 346 15.14 -0.89 3.28
C LEU A 346 15.51 -0.26 4.64
N PRO A 347 15.33 1.06 4.83
CA PRO A 347 15.57 1.74 6.12
C PRO A 347 14.53 1.35 7.17
N ILE A 348 14.57 1.91 8.39
CA ILE A 348 13.35 1.99 9.23
C ILE A 348 12.57 3.24 8.83
N MET A 349 11.25 3.21 9.00
CA MET A 349 10.43 4.43 8.95
C MET A 349 9.57 4.55 10.20
N LEU A 350 9.21 5.79 10.55
CA LEU A 350 8.19 6.05 11.55
C LEU A 350 7.23 7.13 11.05
N ASN A 351 6.00 7.14 11.57
CA ASN A 351 5.20 8.36 11.58
C ASN A 351 4.64 8.69 12.97
N TYR A 352 4.30 9.96 13.13
CA TYR A 352 3.70 10.52 14.32
C TYR A 352 2.33 11.10 13.94
N GLU A 353 1.26 10.41 14.35
CA GLU A 353 -0.12 10.85 14.12
C GLU A 353 -0.49 11.97 15.10
N MET A 354 -0.97 13.09 14.55
CA MET A 354 -1.46 14.26 15.27
C MET A 354 -2.93 14.50 14.92
N LYS A 355 -3.74 14.75 15.95
CA LYS A 355 -5.15 15.12 15.83
C LYS A 355 -5.52 16.13 16.91
N ALA A 356 -6.38 17.10 16.56
CA ALA A 356 -6.96 18.03 17.52
C ALA A 356 -7.59 17.27 18.71
N GLY A 357 -7.35 17.76 19.92
CA GLY A 357 -7.78 17.14 21.18
C GLY A 357 -6.86 16.04 21.73
N GLN A 358 -5.84 15.59 20.99
CA GLN A 358 -4.79 14.71 21.55
C GLN A 358 -3.72 15.52 22.28
N ARG A 359 -3.17 14.96 23.37
CA ARG A 359 -2.12 15.61 24.19
C ARG A 359 -0.70 15.23 23.80
N LEU A 360 -0.54 14.08 23.16
CA LEU A 360 0.73 13.52 22.70
C LEU A 360 0.53 12.95 21.28
N PRO A 361 1.54 13.06 20.40
CA PRO A 361 1.49 12.42 19.08
C PRO A 361 1.58 10.90 19.21
N LYS A 362 0.87 10.15 18.37
CA LYS A 362 0.89 8.67 18.42
C LYS A 362 1.93 8.10 17.44
N PRO A 363 2.96 7.37 17.90
CA PRO A 363 3.97 6.80 17.03
C PRO A 363 3.47 5.55 16.27
N LYS A 364 4.04 5.31 15.10
CA LYS A 364 3.92 4.08 14.34
C LYS A 364 5.26 3.73 13.71
N LEU A 365 5.84 2.59 14.09
CA LEU A 365 7.09 2.06 13.54
C LEU A 365 6.81 1.25 12.27
N TYR A 366 7.74 1.27 11.31
CA TYR A 366 7.78 0.42 10.12
C TYR A 366 9.10 -0.33 10.14
N MET A 367 9.02 -1.64 10.33
CA MET A 367 10.16 -2.54 10.32
C MET A 367 10.35 -3.08 8.89
N PRO A 368 11.55 -2.94 8.29
CA PRO A 368 11.83 -3.51 6.97
C PRO A 368 11.94 -5.04 7.08
N LEU A 369 11.31 -5.74 6.14
CA LEU A 369 11.24 -7.20 6.11
C LEU A 369 12.01 -7.83 4.95
N THR A 370 12.41 -7.02 3.95
CA THR A 370 13.22 -7.47 2.81
C THR A 370 14.52 -8.15 3.26
N GLY A 371 14.79 -9.34 2.71
CA GLY A 371 15.91 -10.23 3.09
C GLY A 371 15.55 -11.28 4.15
N ILE A 372 14.35 -11.21 4.76
CA ILE A 372 13.85 -12.20 5.72
C ILE A 372 12.93 -13.20 4.98
N PRO A 373 13.11 -14.53 5.13
CA PRO A 373 12.25 -15.51 4.45
C PRO A 373 10.77 -15.36 4.79
N GLU A 374 9.89 -15.45 3.78
CA GLU A 374 8.45 -15.23 3.95
C GLU A 374 7.83 -16.21 4.96
N THR A 375 8.26 -17.48 4.97
CA THR A 375 7.84 -18.47 5.98
C THR A 375 8.31 -18.14 7.41
N LYS A 376 9.47 -17.48 7.57
CA LYS A 376 9.92 -16.99 8.89
C LYS A 376 8.99 -15.87 9.36
N ILE A 377 8.69 -14.90 8.49
CA ILE A 377 7.75 -13.81 8.79
C ILE A 377 6.38 -14.38 9.17
N ALA A 378 5.83 -15.29 8.36
CA ALA A 378 4.53 -15.91 8.60
C ALA A 378 4.45 -16.67 9.93
N ARG A 379 5.45 -17.50 10.24
CA ARG A 379 5.52 -18.21 11.53
C ARG A 379 5.48 -17.26 12.73
N ILE A 380 6.16 -16.13 12.65
CA ILE A 380 6.24 -15.13 13.73
C ILE A 380 4.92 -14.35 13.83
N MET A 381 4.30 -13.98 12.70
CA MET A 381 2.98 -13.34 12.69
C MET A 381 1.90 -14.25 13.27
N THR A 382 1.86 -15.54 12.90
CA THR A 382 0.95 -16.53 13.50
C THR A 382 1.14 -16.63 15.02
N ALA A 383 2.37 -16.78 15.51
CA ALA A 383 2.65 -16.86 16.95
C ALA A 383 2.37 -15.53 17.70
N PHE A 384 2.58 -14.38 17.04
CA PHE A 384 2.21 -13.07 17.55
C PHE A 384 0.69 -12.93 17.70
N PHE A 385 -0.07 -13.31 16.67
CA PHE A 385 -1.53 -13.27 16.69
C PHE A 385 -2.14 -14.18 17.77
N GLN A 386 -1.57 -15.35 18.01
CA GLN A 386 -1.95 -16.22 19.14
C GLN A 386 -1.72 -15.52 20.50
N ARG A 387 -0.55 -14.93 20.72
CA ARG A 387 -0.22 -14.24 21.99
C ARG A 387 -1.10 -13.02 22.29
N HIS A 388 -1.63 -12.36 21.26
CA HIS A 388 -2.39 -11.11 21.40
C HIS A 388 -3.91 -11.26 21.26
N ASP A 389 -4.42 -12.49 21.34
CA ASP A 389 -5.85 -12.82 21.25
C ASP A 389 -6.45 -12.43 19.88
N MET A 390 -5.82 -12.92 18.81
CA MET A 390 -6.29 -12.82 17.43
C MET A 390 -6.23 -14.19 16.72
N PRO A 391 -6.87 -15.24 17.27
CA PRO A 391 -6.72 -16.62 16.78
C PRO A 391 -7.15 -16.79 15.32
N GLU A 392 -8.22 -16.13 14.88
CA GLU A 392 -8.69 -16.15 13.48
C GLU A 392 -7.62 -15.67 12.50
N GLN A 393 -6.77 -14.73 12.90
CA GLN A 393 -5.67 -14.23 12.07
C GLN A 393 -4.50 -15.22 12.05
N ALA A 394 -4.23 -15.87 13.20
CA ALA A 394 -3.16 -16.84 13.34
C ALA A 394 -3.37 -18.09 12.47
N GLU A 395 -4.61 -18.57 12.40
CA GLU A 395 -5.03 -19.78 11.70
C GLU A 395 -4.77 -19.71 10.20
N VAL A 396 -5.12 -18.59 9.55
CA VAL A 396 -5.13 -18.48 8.08
C VAL A 396 -3.93 -17.72 7.48
N PHE A 397 -3.05 -17.11 8.29
CA PHE A 397 -2.04 -16.18 7.77
C PHE A 397 -1.11 -16.79 6.70
N MET A 398 -0.58 -17.99 6.96
CA MET A 398 0.33 -18.69 6.03
C MET A 398 -0.39 -19.15 4.75
N GLU A 399 -1.61 -19.67 4.86
CA GLU A 399 -2.42 -20.09 3.71
C GLU A 399 -2.75 -18.89 2.80
N ASN A 400 -3.16 -17.78 3.39
CA ASN A 400 -3.48 -16.55 2.66
C ASN A 400 -2.25 -16.00 1.94
N LEU A 401 -1.10 -15.95 2.61
CA LEU A 401 0.17 -15.52 2.01
C LEU A 401 0.57 -16.42 0.83
N GLN A 402 0.46 -17.74 0.97
CA GLN A 402 0.75 -18.68 -0.12
C GLN A 402 -0.22 -18.53 -1.30
N ALA A 403 -1.49 -18.22 -1.03
CA ALA A 403 -2.49 -17.96 -2.07
C ALA A 403 -2.25 -16.64 -2.81
N TYR A 404 -1.71 -15.60 -2.15
CA TYR A 404 -1.32 -14.36 -2.81
C TYR A 404 -0.15 -14.57 -3.79
N TYR A 405 0.81 -15.41 -3.43
CA TYR A 405 1.99 -15.76 -4.23
C TYR A 405 1.93 -17.22 -4.70
N GLU A 406 0.83 -17.55 -5.39
CA GLU A 406 0.50 -18.91 -5.81
C GLU A 406 1.61 -19.52 -6.69
N GLY A 407 2.04 -20.74 -6.35
CA GLY A 407 3.13 -21.45 -7.05
C GLY A 407 4.56 -20.95 -6.75
N LYS A 408 4.75 -19.92 -5.90
CA LYS A 408 6.08 -19.44 -5.48
C LYS A 408 6.55 -20.13 -4.19
N ASN A 409 7.86 -20.41 -4.07
CA ASN A 409 8.46 -20.94 -2.85
C ASN A 409 8.68 -19.84 -1.80
N LEU A 410 7.90 -19.86 -0.72
CA LEU A 410 7.97 -18.89 0.38
C LEU A 410 9.18 -19.08 1.33
N GLU A 411 9.92 -20.17 1.23
CA GLU A 411 11.18 -20.35 1.98
C GLU A 411 12.37 -19.67 1.30
N GLU A 412 12.35 -19.59 -0.03
CA GLU A 412 13.36 -18.90 -0.85
C GLU A 412 13.04 -17.41 -1.05
N ALA A 413 11.76 -17.06 -1.13
CA ALA A 413 11.33 -15.67 -1.25
C ALA A 413 11.68 -14.85 0.00
N THR A 414 12.12 -13.61 -0.23
CA THR A 414 12.54 -12.66 0.82
C THR A 414 12.17 -11.21 0.49
N ARG A 415 11.28 -10.99 -0.49
CA ARG A 415 10.95 -9.66 -1.05
C ARG A 415 9.45 -9.50 -1.36
N TYR A 416 8.58 -10.29 -0.73
CA TYR A 416 7.13 -10.23 -0.93
C TYR A 416 6.47 -9.40 0.16
N GLN A 417 6.71 -9.71 1.43
CA GLN A 417 6.32 -8.84 2.53
C GLN A 417 7.46 -7.85 2.77
N ALA A 418 7.30 -6.59 2.33
CA ALA A 418 8.38 -5.61 2.35
C ALA A 418 8.48 -4.86 3.69
N TRP A 419 7.34 -4.61 4.35
CA TRP A 419 7.27 -3.88 5.61
C TRP A 419 6.24 -4.48 6.56
N LEU A 420 6.55 -4.46 7.86
CA LEU A 420 5.56 -4.55 8.94
C LEU A 420 5.48 -3.19 9.66
N SER A 421 4.34 -2.50 9.55
CA SER A 421 4.06 -1.35 10.41
C SER A 421 3.35 -1.77 11.69
N PHE A 422 3.78 -1.24 12.83
CA PHE A 422 3.23 -1.48 14.16
C PHE A 422 2.84 -0.18 14.86
N ALA A 423 1.64 -0.15 15.43
CA ALA A 423 1.25 0.80 16.46
C ALA A 423 0.44 0.08 17.54
N TYR A 424 0.25 0.72 18.70
CA TYR A 424 -0.49 0.13 19.83
C TYR A 424 -1.46 1.15 20.43
N THR A 425 -2.59 0.64 20.93
CA THR A 425 -3.42 1.34 21.93
C THR A 425 -4.00 0.32 22.89
N LYS A 426 -4.17 0.67 24.16
CA LYS A 426 -4.82 -0.20 25.16
C LYS A 426 -6.27 -0.56 24.79
N GLU A 427 -6.99 0.37 24.15
CA GLU A 427 -8.37 0.20 23.71
C GLU A 427 -8.53 -0.88 22.62
N LYS A 428 -7.66 -0.86 21.59
CA LYS A 428 -7.80 -1.72 20.39
C LYS A 428 -6.76 -2.84 20.32
N GLY A 429 -5.79 -2.83 21.21
CA GLY A 429 -4.62 -3.70 21.18
C GLY A 429 -3.62 -3.32 20.09
N PRO A 430 -2.80 -4.29 19.64
CA PRO A 430 -1.87 -4.10 18.53
C PRO A 430 -2.58 -3.78 17.20
N TYR A 431 -2.05 -2.80 16.49
CA TYR A 431 -2.39 -2.47 15.11
C TYR A 431 -1.19 -2.84 14.22
N LEU A 432 -1.31 -3.91 13.44
CA LEU A 432 -0.27 -4.35 12.52
C LEU A 432 -0.68 -4.05 11.08
N SER A 433 0.27 -3.85 10.16
CA SER A 433 -0.01 -3.87 8.72
C SER A 433 1.19 -4.36 7.93
N ILE A 434 0.94 -5.30 7.01
CA ILE A 434 1.93 -5.76 6.03
C ILE A 434 1.73 -4.99 4.73
N TYR A 435 2.84 -4.60 4.10
CA TYR A 435 2.89 -3.91 2.81
C TYR A 435 3.60 -4.85 1.82
N TYR A 436 2.99 -5.05 0.66
CA TYR A 436 3.35 -6.13 -0.25
C TYR A 436 4.06 -5.60 -1.49
N PHE A 437 5.18 -6.22 -1.83
CA PHE A 437 5.86 -6.03 -3.09
C PHE A 437 5.37 -7.06 -4.12
N TRP A 438 5.43 -6.66 -5.38
CA TRP A 438 5.09 -7.52 -6.51
C TRP A 438 6.20 -8.55 -6.75
N PRO A 439 5.85 -9.77 -7.18
CA PRO A 439 6.86 -10.78 -7.45
C PRO A 439 7.74 -10.38 -8.65
N GLU A 440 9.05 -10.64 -8.52
CA GLU A 440 10.01 -10.62 -9.65
C GLU A 440 9.69 -11.73 -10.68
#